data_AF-A0A961H7V3-F1
#
_entry.id   AF-A0A961H7V3-F1
#
_cell.length_a   1.000
_cell.length_b   1.000
_cell.length_c   1.000
_cell.angle_alpha   90.00
_cell.angle_beta   90.00
_cell.angle_gamma   90.00
#
_symmetry.space_group_name_H-M   'P 1'
#
loop_
_entity.id
_entity.type
_entity.pdbx_description
1 polymer ?
#
loop_
_entity_poly.entity_id
_entity_poly.type
_entity_poly.pdbx_seq_one_letter_code
_entity_poly.pdbx_strand_id
1 'polypeptide(L)'
;MADANAPRTKPADHVNELKGLVVGYAKQETVDPLKSLGRYLGYGLGGAFLVGVGMVFLLMALLRGLQSAPWFDHNSGAASLVPYAATFVAAIIVIAVAGYLGFKNDPNKKKDAAS
;
A
#
# COMPACT_ATOMS: atom_id res chain seq x y z
N MET A 1 20.46 13.18 64.30
CA MET A 1 19.05 13.55 64.08
C MET A 1 18.53 12.64 62.99
N ALA A 2 17.76 11.62 63.38
CA ALA A 2 17.21 10.66 62.43
C ALA A 2 16.02 11.31 61.71
N ASP A 3 16.11 11.40 60.39
CA ASP A 3 14.95 11.50 59.51
C ASP A 3 14.09 10.25 59.76
N ALA A 4 13.00 10.44 60.47
CA ALA A 4 11.98 9.43 60.73
C ALA A 4 10.71 9.72 59.91
N ASN A 5 10.84 10.28 58.71
CA ASN A 5 9.69 10.57 57.84
C ASN A 5 10.00 10.31 56.36
N ALA A 6 10.57 9.15 56.04
CA ALA A 6 10.44 8.60 54.70
C ALA A 6 8.97 8.19 54.50
N PRO A 7 8.22 8.81 53.56
CA PRO A 7 6.83 8.43 53.31
C PRO A 7 6.79 6.96 52.88
N ARG A 8 6.06 6.13 53.62
CA ARG A 8 5.84 4.73 53.25
C ARG A 8 5.05 4.71 51.95
N THR A 9 5.73 4.45 50.83
CA THR A 9 5.11 4.28 49.52
C THR A 9 4.05 3.20 49.62
N LYS A 10 2.80 3.55 49.33
CA LYS A 10 1.68 2.63 49.46
C LYS A 10 1.83 1.55 48.37
N PRO A 11 1.29 0.34 48.57
CA PRO A 11 1.31 -0.71 47.53
C PRO A 11 0.73 -0.23 46.19
N ALA A 12 -0.24 0.71 46.25
CA ALA A 12 -0.82 1.37 45.07
C ALA A 12 0.20 2.23 44.29
N ASP A 13 1.18 2.84 44.97
CA ASP A 13 2.21 3.66 44.33
C ASP A 13 3.17 2.77 43.53
N HIS A 14 3.56 1.61 44.07
CA HIS A 14 4.36 0.61 43.34
C HIS A 14 3.64 0.04 42.11
N VAL A 15 2.34 -0.22 42.20
CA VAL A 15 1.57 -0.69 41.03
C VAL A 15 1.53 0.37 39.93
N ASN A 16 1.40 1.65 40.28
CA ASN A 16 1.45 2.74 39.30
C ASN A 16 2.83 2.89 38.67
N GLU A 17 3.91 2.75 39.44
CA GLU A 17 5.28 2.76 38.91
C GLU A 17 5.54 1.60 37.95
N LEU A 18 5.17 0.37 38.33
CA LEU A 18 5.32 -0.80 37.46
C LEU A 18 4.51 -0.66 36.17
N LYS A 19 3.27 -0.17 36.27
CA LYS A 19 2.45 0.13 35.09
C LYS A 19 3.10 1.19 34.21
N GLY A 20 3.66 2.24 34.79
CA GLY A 20 4.41 3.28 34.09
C GLY A 20 5.62 2.72 33.34
N LEU A 21 6.38 1.83 33.96
CA LEU A 21 7.53 1.17 33.36
C LEU A 21 7.14 0.25 32.20
N VAL A 22 6.10 -0.56 32.36
CA VAL A 22 5.60 -1.46 31.30
C VAL A 22 5.07 -0.68 30.10
N VAL A 23 4.28 0.39 30.35
CA VAL A 23 3.77 1.26 29.28
C VAL A 23 4.91 2.00 28.59
N GLY A 24 5.90 2.48 29.36
CA GLY A 24 7.09 3.14 28.82
C GLY A 24 7.87 2.22 27.88
N TYR A 25 8.10 0.98 28.29
CA TYR A 25 8.80 -0.03 27.47
C TYR A 25 8.01 -0.40 26.22
N ALA A 26 6.72 -0.69 26.34
CA ALA A 26 5.87 -1.00 25.19
C ALA A 26 5.87 0.14 24.17
N LYS A 27 5.85 1.40 24.63
CA LYS A 27 5.96 2.56 23.74
C LYS A 27 7.35 2.65 23.10
N GLN A 28 8.42 2.34 23.84
CA GLN A 28 9.79 2.39 23.33
C GLN A 28 10.04 1.32 22.26
N GLU A 29 9.54 0.11 22.46
CA GLU A 29 9.64 -0.96 21.46
C GLU A 29 8.69 -0.78 20.28
N THR A 30 7.55 -0.09 20.43
CA THR A 30 6.55 0.05 19.35
C THR A 30 6.74 1.30 18.48
N VAL A 31 7.38 2.36 18.98
CA VAL A 31 7.53 3.61 18.24
C VAL A 31 8.41 3.44 17.00
N ASP A 32 9.54 2.74 17.12
CA ASP A 32 10.43 2.47 15.98
C ASP A 32 9.74 1.66 14.88
N PRO A 33 9.04 0.53 15.17
CA PRO A 33 8.28 -0.17 14.16
C PRO A 33 7.13 0.66 13.59
N LEU A 34 6.40 1.46 14.38
CA LEU A 34 5.37 2.36 13.86
C LEU A 34 5.92 3.40 12.88
N LYS A 35 7.06 4.00 13.19
CA LYS A 35 7.72 4.99 12.31
C LYS A 35 8.20 4.34 11.02
N SER A 36 8.75 3.12 11.12
CA SER A 36 9.14 2.35 9.95
C SER A 36 7.93 2.02 9.07
N LEU A 37 6.82 1.59 9.68
CA LEU A 37 5.59 1.25 8.99
C LEU A 37 4.98 2.46 8.29
N GLY A 38 4.94 3.62 8.96
CA GLY A 38 4.48 4.86 8.35
C GLY A 38 5.29 5.25 7.12
N ARG A 39 6.62 5.04 7.15
CA ARG A 39 7.49 5.28 5.99
C ARG A 39 7.25 4.28 4.85
N TYR A 40 7.11 2.99 5.17
CA TYR A 40 6.76 1.96 4.18
C TYR A 40 5.41 2.24 3.52
N LEU A 41 4.40 2.60 4.32
CA LEU A 41 3.08 2.94 3.82
C LEU A 41 3.13 4.20 2.96
N GLY A 42 3.89 5.22 3.37
CA GLY A 42 4.09 6.44 2.59
C GLY A 42 4.72 6.17 1.22
N TYR A 43 5.79 5.37 1.15
CA TYR A 43 6.38 4.97 -0.13
C TYR A 43 5.47 4.07 -0.96
N GLY A 44 4.70 3.17 -0.31
CA GLY A 44 3.73 2.32 -0.98
C GLY A 44 2.60 3.13 -1.62
N LEU A 45 2.01 4.06 -0.89
CA LEU A 45 0.95 4.94 -1.38
C LEU A 45 1.47 5.91 -2.45
N GLY A 46 2.65 6.50 -2.25
CA GLY A 46 3.28 7.36 -3.25
C GLY A 46 3.56 6.61 -4.54
N GLY A 47 4.14 5.42 -4.46
CA GLY A 47 4.39 4.55 -5.60
C GLY A 47 3.10 4.14 -6.31
N ALA A 48 2.09 3.71 -5.56
CA ALA A 48 0.78 3.34 -6.12
C ALA A 48 0.11 4.51 -6.84
N PHE A 49 0.20 5.72 -6.28
CA PHE A 49 -0.32 6.93 -6.90
C PHE A 49 0.39 7.25 -8.23
N LEU A 50 1.72 7.28 -8.22
CA LEU A 50 2.53 7.51 -9.43
C LEU A 50 2.25 6.47 -10.53
N VAL A 51 2.17 5.19 -10.16
CA VAL A 51 1.82 4.10 -11.08
C VAL A 51 0.40 4.27 -11.63
N GLY A 52 -0.57 4.61 -10.78
CA GLY A 52 -1.95 4.84 -11.19
C GLY A 52 -2.07 6.01 -12.18
N VAL A 53 -1.40 7.12 -11.90
CA VAL A 53 -1.36 8.29 -12.80
C VAL A 53 -0.70 7.93 -14.14
N GLY A 54 0.46 7.26 -14.10
CA GLY A 54 1.13 6.79 -15.31
C GLY A 54 0.25 5.86 -16.15
N MET A 55 -0.48 4.96 -15.49
CA MET A 55 -1.41 4.03 -16.14
C MET A 55 -2.55 4.77 -16.86
N VAL A 56 -3.12 5.81 -16.25
CA VAL A 56 -4.14 6.66 -16.91
C VAL A 56 -3.58 7.31 -18.16
N PHE A 57 -2.38 7.89 -18.09
CA PHE A 57 -1.74 8.50 -19.25
C PHE A 57 -1.43 7.49 -20.36
N LEU A 58 -1.00 6.27 -20.01
CA LEU A 58 -0.78 5.20 -20.98
C LEU A 58 -2.08 4.78 -21.68
N LEU A 59 -3.18 4.63 -20.93
CA LEU A 59 -4.48 4.31 -21.52
C LEU A 59 -4.99 5.43 -22.41
N MET A 60 -4.78 6.70 -22.03
CA MET A 60 -5.10 7.85 -22.86
C MET A 60 -4.26 7.90 -24.13
N ALA A 61 -2.96 7.64 -24.05
CA ALA A 61 -2.08 7.57 -25.20
C ALA A 61 -2.49 6.43 -26.15
N LEU A 62 -2.83 5.25 -25.61
CA LEU A 62 -3.34 4.12 -26.38
C LEU A 62 -4.64 4.47 -27.09
N LEU A 63 -5.63 5.00 -26.36
CA LEU A 63 -6.91 5.39 -26.93
C LEU A 63 -6.73 6.44 -28.03
N ARG A 64 -5.90 7.45 -27.77
CA ARG A 64 -5.61 8.52 -28.72
C ARG A 64 -4.94 7.98 -29.98
N GLY A 65 -3.93 7.10 -29.82
CA GLY A 65 -3.24 6.45 -30.93
C GLY A 65 -4.18 5.60 -31.78
N LEU A 66 -5.08 4.87 -31.12
CA LEU A 66 -6.04 4.01 -31.80
C LEU A 66 -7.11 4.83 -32.54
N GLN A 67 -7.57 5.94 -31.97
CA GLN A 67 -8.47 6.87 -32.65
C GLN A 67 -7.81 7.58 -33.84
N SER A 68 -6.51 7.92 -33.76
CA SER A 68 -5.78 8.54 -34.87
C SER A 68 -5.36 7.57 -35.98
N ALA A 69 -5.61 6.27 -35.81
CA ALA A 69 -5.26 5.29 -36.83
C ALA A 69 -6.20 5.45 -38.05
N PRO A 70 -5.70 5.29 -39.30
CA PRO A 70 -6.49 5.52 -40.52
C PRO A 70 -7.81 4.72 -40.60
N TRP A 71 -7.85 3.57 -39.92
CA TRP A 71 -8.99 2.66 -39.84
C TRP A 71 -10.13 3.18 -38.94
N PHE A 72 -9.83 4.10 -38.02
CA PHE A 72 -10.75 4.60 -37.00
C PHE A 72 -10.98 6.12 -37.04
N ASP A 73 -10.11 6.87 -37.73
CA ASP A 73 -10.07 8.34 -37.76
C ASP A 73 -11.35 9.01 -38.30
N HIS A 74 -12.13 8.32 -39.14
CA HIS A 74 -13.35 8.87 -39.78
C HIS A 74 -14.63 8.05 -39.52
N ASN A 75 -14.61 7.14 -38.56
CA ASN A 75 -15.73 6.23 -38.36
C ASN A 75 -16.84 6.88 -37.53
N SER A 76 -17.89 7.39 -38.18
CA SER A 76 -19.02 8.11 -37.55
C SER A 76 -20.20 7.21 -37.14
N GLY A 77 -20.02 5.88 -37.13
CA GLY A 77 -21.04 4.90 -36.75
C GLY A 77 -20.67 4.05 -35.51
N ALA A 78 -21.29 2.87 -35.37
CA ALA A 78 -21.03 1.93 -34.28
C ALA A 78 -19.53 1.52 -34.17
N ALA A 79 -18.78 1.63 -35.26
CA ALA A 79 -17.35 1.35 -35.27
C ALA A 79 -16.49 2.41 -34.55
N SER A 80 -17.04 3.58 -34.19
CA SER A 80 -16.41 4.52 -33.25
C SER A 80 -16.25 3.94 -31.84
N LEU A 81 -17.04 2.92 -31.47
CA LEU A 81 -16.95 2.24 -30.18
C LEU A 81 -15.73 1.33 -30.05
N VAL A 82 -15.18 0.88 -31.18
CA VAL A 82 -14.05 -0.07 -31.23
C VAL A 82 -12.84 0.44 -30.45
N PRO A 83 -12.33 1.69 -30.64
CA PRO A 83 -11.19 2.16 -29.88
C PRO A 83 -11.44 2.22 -28.37
N TYR A 84 -12.65 2.58 -27.94
CA TYR A 84 -13.01 2.60 -26.52
C TYR A 84 -13.09 1.19 -25.93
N ALA A 85 -13.75 0.26 -26.62
CA ALA A 85 -13.86 -1.13 -26.19
C ALA A 85 -12.48 -1.81 -26.13
N ALA A 86 -11.62 -1.58 -27.12
CA ALA A 86 -10.25 -2.09 -27.12
C ALA A 86 -9.42 -1.55 -25.96
N THR A 87 -9.52 -0.25 -25.67
CA THR A 87 -8.82 0.37 -24.53
C THR A 87 -9.33 -0.18 -23.20
N PHE A 88 -10.63 -0.42 -23.08
CA PHE A 88 -11.23 -1.04 -21.90
C PHE A 88 -10.74 -2.48 -21.68
N VAL A 89 -10.70 -3.28 -22.74
CA VAL A 89 -10.13 -4.64 -22.70
C VAL A 89 -8.65 -4.60 -22.31
N ALA A 90 -7.87 -3.66 -22.86
CA ALA A 90 -6.47 -3.47 -22.48
C ALA A 90 -6.33 -3.15 -20.98
N ALA A 91 -7.19 -2.30 -20.41
CA ALA A 91 -7.20 -2.01 -18.98
C ALA A 91 -7.48 -3.28 -18.14
N ILE A 92 -8.47 -4.10 -18.53
CA ILE A 92 -8.76 -5.37 -17.86
C ILE A 92 -7.56 -6.31 -17.93
N ILE A 93 -6.91 -6.44 -19.09
CA ILE A 93 -5.73 -7.30 -19.26
C ILE A 93 -4.62 -6.85 -18.31
N VAL A 94 -4.33 -5.55 -18.23
CA VAL A 94 -3.28 -5.05 -17.34
C VAL A 94 -3.61 -5.32 -15.87
N ILE A 95 -4.86 -5.13 -15.44
CA ILE A 95 -5.29 -5.46 -14.08
C ILE A 95 -5.14 -6.96 -13.81
N ALA A 96 -5.59 -7.81 -14.74
CA ALA A 96 -5.47 -9.26 -14.62
C ALA A 96 -4.02 -9.73 -14.53
N VAL A 97 -3.13 -9.16 -15.36
CA VAL A 97 -1.69 -9.46 -15.34
C VAL A 97 -1.05 -8.96 -14.06
N ALA A 98 -1.35 -7.74 -13.62
CA ALA A 98 -0.82 -7.20 -12.36
C ALA A 98 -1.25 -8.05 -11.16
N GLY A 99 -2.54 -8.43 -11.11
CA GLY A 99 -3.06 -9.33 -10.09
C GLY A 99 -2.40 -10.71 -10.13
N TYR A 100 -2.33 -11.33 -11.32
CA TYR A 100 -1.68 -12.63 -11.50
C TYR A 100 -0.21 -12.61 -11.11
N LEU A 101 0.55 -11.57 -11.49
CA LEU A 101 1.96 -11.42 -11.10
C LEU A 101 2.11 -11.20 -9.60
N GLY A 102 1.21 -10.43 -8.98
CA GLY A 102 1.16 -10.28 -7.53
C GLY A 102 0.98 -11.63 -6.82
N PHE A 103 -0.06 -12.38 -7.19
CA PHE A 103 -0.34 -13.70 -6.60
C PHE A 103 0.71 -14.76 -6.94
N LYS A 104 1.34 -14.70 -8.12
CA LYS A 104 2.40 -15.64 -8.50
C LYS A 104 3.67 -15.41 -7.68
N ASN A 105 3.99 -14.16 -7.38
CA ASN A 105 5.20 -13.78 -6.68
C ASN A 105 5.06 -13.86 -5.14
N ASP A 106 3.95 -14.41 -4.63
CA ASP A 106 3.76 -14.59 -3.19
C ASP A 106 4.88 -15.47 -2.60
N PRO A 107 5.68 -14.93 -1.66
CA PRO A 107 6.86 -15.61 -1.13
C PRO A 107 6.53 -16.86 -0.31
N ASN A 108 5.30 -16.97 0.21
CA ASN A 108 4.84 -18.16 0.94
C ASN A 108 4.72 -19.38 0.01
N LYS A 109 4.17 -19.20 -1.20
CA LYS A 109 4.02 -20.28 -2.18
C LYS A 109 5.36 -20.85 -2.65
N LYS A 110 6.42 -20.04 -2.59
CA LYS A 110 7.79 -20.44 -2.97
C LYS A 110 8.49 -21.27 -1.89
N LYS A 111 8.10 -21.11 -0.61
CA LYS A 111 8.60 -21.92 0.51
C LYS A 111 7.99 -23.32 0.49
N ASP A 112 6.70 -23.42 0.17
CA ASP A 112 5.97 -24.70 0.10
C ASP A 112 6.45 -25.58 -1.06
N ALA A 113 7.01 -24.99 -2.11
CA ALA A 113 7.57 -25.70 -3.26
C ALA A 113 9.06 -26.10 -3.10
N ALA A 114 9.71 -25.67 -2.01
CA ALA A 114 11.13 -25.89 -1.74
C ALA A 114 11.39 -26.74 -0.48
N SER A 115 10.33 -27.21 0.18
CA SER A 115 10.36 -28.21 1.26
C SER A 115 9.95 -29.58 0.73
#